data_AF-A0A2E5X8N0-F1
#
_entry.id   AF-A0A2E5X8N0-F1
#
_cell.length_a   1.000
_cell.length_b   1.000
_cell.length_c   1.000
_cell.angle_alpha   90.00
_cell.angle_beta   90.00
_cell.angle_gamma   90.00
#
_symmetry.space_group_name_H-M   'P 1'
#
loop_
_entity.id
_entity.type
_entity.pdbx_description
1 polymer ?
#
loop_
_entity_poly.entity_id
_entity_poly.type
_entity_poly.pdbx_seq_one_letter_code
_entity_poly.pdbx_strand_id
1 'polypeptide(L)'
;MGFTKVLAKHSNKTVRLDTYQRLLLTAIDSYGNGSWKNNVSLHHLYHQRGAFANILIGGTVVGKVVYDIAQDDITADDYRAIHIDKTKFSKVSYIAFVKDANYDMQTIKYRNLLQKFYTVILMDNKMIKY
;
A
#
# COMPACT_ATOMS: atom_id res chain seq x y z
N MET A 1 -0.01 16.40 15.89
CA MET A 1 0.31 15.95 14.52
C MET A 1 -0.54 16.73 13.54
N GLY A 2 0.09 17.46 12.62
CA GLY A 2 -0.61 18.27 11.60
C GLY A 2 -1.16 17.42 10.47
N PHE A 3 -2.22 17.91 9.82
CA PHE A 3 -2.75 17.28 8.62
C PHE A 3 -2.10 17.90 7.38
N THR A 4 -1.88 17.09 6.34
CA THR A 4 -1.42 17.56 5.03
C THR A 4 -2.52 17.40 4.00
N LYS A 5 -2.63 18.36 3.08
CA LYS A 5 -3.55 18.32 1.95
C LYS A 5 -2.85 17.64 0.77
N VAL A 6 -3.43 16.56 0.25
CA VAL A 6 -2.89 15.80 -0.90
C VAL A 6 -3.99 15.67 -1.96
N LEU A 7 -3.63 15.80 -3.24
CA LEU A 7 -4.56 15.63 -4.34
C LEU A 7 -4.88 14.14 -4.56
N ALA A 8 -6.17 13.78 -4.54
CA ALA A 8 -6.62 12.43 -4.86
C ALA A 8 -6.45 12.14 -6.36
N LYS A 9 -5.78 11.02 -6.71
CA LYS A 9 -5.47 10.66 -8.11
C LYS A 9 -6.73 10.43 -8.96
N HIS A 10 -7.82 9.92 -8.37
CA HIS A 10 -9.05 9.58 -9.13
C HIS A 10 -10.09 10.71 -9.21
N SER A 11 -10.08 11.65 -8.29
CA SER A 11 -11.15 12.66 -8.21
C SER A 11 -10.66 14.09 -8.39
N ASN A 12 -9.34 14.31 -8.46
CA ASN A 12 -8.71 15.63 -8.45
C ASN A 12 -9.21 16.53 -7.30
N LYS A 13 -9.72 15.93 -6.23
CA LYS A 13 -10.15 16.62 -5.01
C LYS A 13 -9.03 16.55 -3.98
N THR A 14 -8.88 17.63 -3.24
CA THR A 14 -7.93 17.69 -2.13
C THR A 14 -8.45 16.89 -0.94
N VAL A 15 -7.66 15.93 -0.47
CA VAL A 15 -7.94 15.11 0.70
C VAL A 15 -7.01 15.52 1.84
N ARG A 16 -7.57 15.68 3.03
CA ARG A 16 -6.82 15.97 4.26
C ARG A 16 -6.39 14.65 4.90
N LEU A 17 -5.07 14.44 5.01
CA LEU A 17 -4.47 13.21 5.54
C LEU A 17 -3.81 13.46 6.89
N ASP A 18 -3.97 12.52 7.81
CA ASP A 18 -3.15 12.48 9.02
C ASP A 18 -1.74 11.95 8.72
N THR A 19 -0.85 12.03 9.71
CA THR A 19 0.54 11.60 9.57
C THR A 19 0.68 10.14 9.16
N TYR A 20 -0.14 9.23 9.69
CA TYR A 20 -0.04 7.79 9.43
C TYR A 20 -0.63 7.41 8.08
N GLN A 21 -1.74 8.04 7.69
CA GLN A 21 -2.30 7.92 6.34
C GLN A 21 -1.28 8.37 5.30
N ARG A 22 -0.58 9.48 5.55
CA ARG A 22 0.50 9.95 4.68
C ARG A 22 1.64 8.94 4.60
N LEU A 23 2.11 8.44 5.75
CA LEU A 23 3.20 7.46 5.78
C LEU A 23 2.85 6.16 5.04
N LEU A 24 1.61 5.68 5.19
CA LEU A 24 1.10 4.54 4.41
C LEU A 24 1.15 4.81 2.91
N LEU A 25 0.61 5.95 2.45
CA LEU A 25 0.63 6.29 1.02
C LEU A 25 2.05 6.41 0.48
N THR A 26 2.95 7.04 1.24
CA THR A 26 4.36 7.16 0.87
C THR A 26 5.02 5.80 0.76
N ALA A 27 4.83 4.90 1.73
CA ALA A 27 5.39 3.56 1.70
C ALA A 27 4.87 2.74 0.51
N ILE A 28 3.57 2.85 0.20
CA ILE A 28 2.99 2.25 -1.00
C ILE A 28 3.66 2.80 -2.26
N ASP A 29 3.78 4.12 -2.42
CA ASP A 29 4.38 4.69 -3.65
C ASP A 29 5.91 4.43 -3.75
N SER A 30 6.57 3.98 -2.67
CA SER A 30 8.04 3.88 -2.57
C SER A 30 8.60 2.48 -2.30
N TYR A 31 7.82 1.40 -2.40
CA TYR A 31 8.23 0.06 -1.92
C TYR A 31 8.70 0.03 -0.46
N GLY A 32 8.18 0.93 0.37
CA GLY A 32 8.56 1.05 1.77
C GLY A 32 7.90 -0.03 2.64
N ASN A 33 8.61 -0.48 3.67
CA ASN A 33 8.02 -1.27 4.75
C ASN A 33 7.77 -0.40 5.97
N GLY A 34 6.71 -0.68 6.72
CA GLY A 34 6.44 0.07 7.94
C GLY A 34 5.26 -0.43 8.71
N SER A 35 5.33 -0.24 10.04
CA SER A 35 4.20 -0.35 10.94
C SER A 35 3.78 1.05 11.37
N TRP A 36 2.48 1.30 11.39
CA TRP A 36 1.87 2.60 11.63
C TRP A 36 0.81 2.49 12.72
N LYS A 37 0.26 3.65 13.11
CA LYS A 37 -0.82 3.70 14.08
C LYS A 37 -1.98 2.79 13.65
N ASN A 38 -2.76 2.37 14.63
CA ASN A 38 -3.97 1.58 14.41
C ASN A 38 -3.68 0.19 13.83
N ASN A 39 -2.55 -0.41 14.20
CA ASN A 39 -2.12 -1.75 13.80
C ASN A 39 -2.05 -1.97 12.28
N VAL A 40 -1.90 -0.90 11.50
CA VAL A 40 -1.74 -0.99 10.05
C VAL A 40 -0.26 -1.12 9.73
N SER A 41 0.11 -2.10 8.90
CA SER A 41 1.47 -2.23 8.38
C SER A 41 1.49 -2.66 6.92
N LEU A 42 2.59 -2.35 6.22
CA LEU A 42 2.86 -2.81 4.86
C LEU A 42 4.15 -3.63 4.91
N HIS A 43 4.08 -4.83 4.37
CA HIS A 43 5.18 -5.78 4.38
C HIS A 43 5.40 -6.31 2.97
N HIS A 44 6.56 -5.95 2.42
CA HIS A 44 7.21 -6.66 1.34
C HIS A 44 7.82 -7.93 1.90
N LEU A 45 7.43 -9.07 1.32
CA LEU A 45 8.02 -10.34 1.67
C LEU A 45 9.31 -10.52 0.88
N TYR A 46 10.43 -10.24 1.52
CA TYR A 46 11.77 -10.44 0.94
C TYR A 46 12.02 -11.85 0.41
N HIS A 47 11.30 -12.86 0.95
CA HIS A 47 11.43 -14.26 0.51
C HIS A 47 10.37 -14.69 -0.52
N GLN A 48 9.29 -13.92 -0.71
CA GLN A 48 8.33 -14.13 -1.80
C GLN A 48 8.66 -13.11 -2.89
N ARG A 49 9.69 -13.46 -3.68
CA ARG A 49 10.10 -12.79 -4.92
C ARG A 49 8.87 -12.45 -5.76
N GLY A 50 8.53 -11.16 -5.89
CA GLY A 50 7.27 -10.75 -6.49
C GLY A 50 7.02 -9.26 -6.56
N ALA A 51 6.07 -8.87 -7.42
CA ALA A 51 5.64 -7.50 -7.64
C ALA A 51 4.55 -7.06 -6.65
N PHE A 52 4.60 -7.48 -5.38
CA PHE A 52 3.54 -7.14 -4.42
C PHE A 52 4.00 -6.93 -2.98
N ALA A 53 3.18 -6.18 -2.22
CA ALA A 53 3.29 -6.01 -0.77
C ALA A 53 1.98 -6.35 -0.08
N ASN A 54 2.04 -6.93 1.12
CA ASN A 54 0.85 -7.20 1.91
C ASN A 54 0.49 -6.00 2.78
N ILE A 55 -0.78 -5.60 2.79
CA ILE A 55 -1.35 -4.68 3.77
C ILE A 55 -1.88 -5.53 4.93
N LEU A 56 -1.38 -5.28 6.13
CA LEU A 56 -1.81 -5.93 7.35
C LEU A 56 -2.56 -4.92 8.23
N ILE A 57 -3.64 -5.37 8.87
CA ILE A 57 -4.35 -4.62 9.92
C ILE A 57 -4.59 -5.58 11.08
N GLY A 58 -4.13 -5.23 12.28
CA GLY A 58 -4.24 -6.12 13.45
C GLY A 58 -3.49 -7.44 13.29
N GLY A 59 -2.42 -7.46 12.47
CA GLY A 59 -1.67 -8.68 12.13
C GLY A 59 -2.33 -9.57 11.07
N THR A 60 -3.50 -9.20 10.55
CA THR A 60 -4.19 -9.96 9.49
C THR A 60 -3.93 -9.33 8.14
N VAL A 61 -3.60 -10.13 7.12
CA VAL A 61 -3.48 -9.66 5.73
C VAL A 61 -4.88 -9.32 5.20
N VAL A 62 -5.12 -8.04 4.93
CA VAL A 62 -6.41 -7.52 4.43
C VAL A 62 -6.37 -7.18 2.94
N GLY A 63 -5.17 -7.06 2.37
CA GLY A 63 -5.00 -6.81 0.95
C GLY A 63 -3.56 -6.91 0.48
N LYS A 64 -3.38 -6.80 -0.83
CA LYS A 64 -2.10 -6.80 -1.51
C LYS A 64 -1.99 -5.58 -2.42
N VAL A 65 -0.89 -4.84 -2.30
CA VAL A 65 -0.50 -3.81 -3.27
C VAL A 65 0.25 -4.52 -4.38
N VAL A 66 -0.19 -4.36 -5.63
CA VAL A 66 0.48 -4.93 -6.80
C VAL A 66 1.14 -3.79 -7.58
N TYR A 67 2.41 -3.99 -7.91
CA TYR A 67 3.27 -3.03 -8.59
C TYR A 67 3.47 -3.43 -10.04
N ASP A 68 3.63 -2.43 -10.93
CA ASP A 68 3.85 -2.69 -12.37
C ASP A 68 5.15 -3.44 -12.64
N ILE A 69 6.16 -3.26 -11.79
CA ILE A 69 7.49 -3.87 -11.89
C ILE A 69 7.76 -4.70 -10.63
N ALA A 70 8.32 -5.90 -10.79
CA ALA A 70 8.70 -6.72 -9.65
C ALA A 70 9.92 -6.11 -8.92
N GLN A 71 9.96 -6.26 -7.61
CA GLN A 71 11.10 -5.77 -6.82
C GLN A 71 12.42 -6.44 -7.26
N ASP A 72 12.36 -7.67 -7.77
CA ASP A 72 13.52 -8.47 -8.19
C ASP A 72 14.09 -8.06 -9.56
N ASP A 73 13.30 -7.37 -10.40
CA ASP A 73 13.77 -6.81 -11.68
C ASP A 73 14.62 -5.55 -11.48
N ILE A 74 14.77 -5.12 -10.22
CA ILE A 74 15.52 -3.95 -9.82
C ILE A 74 16.91 -4.39 -9.32
N THR A 75 17.97 -3.87 -9.92
CA THR A 75 19.35 -4.19 -9.55
C THR A 75 19.67 -3.77 -8.10
N ALA A 76 20.66 -4.39 -7.45
CA ALA A 76 21.06 -4.03 -6.08
C ALA A 76 21.56 -2.58 -5.96
N ASP A 77 22.16 -2.04 -7.02
CA ASP A 77 22.58 -0.65 -7.10
C ASP A 77 21.39 0.29 -7.31
N ASP A 78 20.40 -0.10 -8.12
CA ASP A 78 19.14 0.62 -8.19
C ASP A 78 18.36 0.52 -6.88
N TYR A 79 18.41 -0.60 -6.15
CA TYR A 79 17.81 -0.75 -4.83
C TYR A 79 18.46 0.16 -3.77
N ARG A 80 19.79 0.29 -3.78
CA ARG A 80 20.52 1.26 -2.95
C ARG A 80 20.23 2.70 -3.35
N ALA A 81 20.12 3.00 -4.65
CA ALA A 81 19.70 4.30 -5.15
C ALA A 81 18.21 4.60 -4.88
N ILE A 82 17.36 3.59 -4.81
CA ILE A 82 15.94 3.66 -4.42
C ILE A 82 15.79 4.06 -2.96
N HIS A 83 16.72 3.66 -2.08
CA HIS A 83 16.71 4.12 -0.69
C HIS A 83 17.11 5.60 -0.52
N ILE A 84 17.77 6.22 -1.51
CA ILE A 84 18.36 7.56 -1.36
C ILE A 84 17.71 8.62 -2.27
N ASP A 85 17.28 8.31 -3.50
CA ASP A 85 16.71 9.31 -4.43
C ASP A 85 15.59 8.82 -5.39
N LYS A 86 15.45 7.51 -5.63
CA LYS A 86 14.48 6.95 -6.61
C LYS A 86 13.19 6.37 -6.00
N THR A 87 12.78 6.80 -4.81
CA THR A 87 11.58 6.36 -4.07
C THR A 87 10.21 6.59 -4.75
N LYS A 88 10.14 6.91 -6.05
CA LYS A 88 8.89 7.34 -6.74
C LYS A 88 8.42 6.48 -7.91
N PHE A 89 9.09 5.38 -8.27
CA PHE A 89 9.04 4.93 -9.67
C PHE A 89 8.29 3.66 -10.04
N SER A 90 7.82 2.81 -9.12
CA SER A 90 6.85 1.81 -9.56
C SER A 90 5.45 2.30 -9.34
N LYS A 91 4.76 2.46 -10.47
CA LYS A 91 3.34 2.71 -10.46
C LYS A 91 2.67 1.49 -9.85
N VAL A 92 1.86 1.75 -8.82
CA VAL A 92 0.93 0.75 -8.31
C VAL A 92 -0.05 0.42 -9.43
N SER A 93 -0.07 -0.82 -9.89
CA SER A 93 -1.04 -1.30 -10.89
C SER A 93 -2.44 -1.27 -10.29
N TYR A 94 -2.60 -1.91 -9.13
CA TYR A 94 -3.83 -1.95 -8.37
C TYR A 94 -3.57 -2.43 -6.93
N ILE A 95 -4.56 -2.26 -6.06
CA ILE A 95 -4.59 -2.85 -4.73
C ILE A 95 -5.74 -3.85 -4.67
N ALA A 96 -5.44 -5.11 -4.37
CA ALA A 96 -6.41 -6.16 -4.15
C ALA A 96 -6.80 -6.25 -2.68
N PHE A 97 -8.05 -5.94 -2.35
CA PHE A 97 -8.60 -6.16 -1.01
C PHE A 97 -9.40 -7.46 -0.96
N VAL A 98 -9.39 -8.15 0.16
CA VAL A 98 -10.29 -9.30 0.38
C VAL A 98 -11.75 -8.84 0.26
N LYS A 99 -12.63 -9.60 -0.39
CA LYS A 99 -14.03 -9.23 -0.59
C LYS A 99 -14.89 -9.59 0.62
N ASP A 100 -14.71 -10.80 1.14
CA ASP A 100 -15.57 -11.43 2.15
C ASP A 100 -14.95 -11.49 3.55
N ALA A 101 -13.94 -10.65 3.81
CA ALA A 101 -13.43 -10.51 5.17
C ALA A 101 -14.43 -9.71 5.99
N ASN A 102 -14.71 -10.16 7.21
CA ASN A 102 -15.55 -9.43 8.15
C ASN A 102 -14.77 -8.20 8.65
N TYR A 103 -14.72 -7.17 7.80
CA TYR A 103 -13.88 -6.02 8.01
C TYR A 103 -14.39 -5.19 9.16
N ASP A 104 -13.50 -4.90 10.10
CA ASP A 104 -13.74 -3.85 11.04
C ASP A 104 -13.87 -2.49 10.32
N MET A 105 -14.46 -1.53 11.02
CA MET A 105 -14.66 -0.18 10.50
C MET A 105 -13.32 0.48 10.10
N GLN A 106 -12.21 0.05 10.69
CA GLN A 106 -10.88 0.56 10.40
C GLN A 106 -10.40 0.13 9.02
N THR A 107 -10.55 -1.15 8.67
CA THR A 107 -10.18 -1.69 7.36
C THR A 107 -11.00 -1.05 6.25
N ILE A 108 -12.30 -0.84 6.48
CA ILE A 108 -13.19 -0.13 5.55
C ILE A 108 -12.70 1.32 5.32
N LYS A 109 -12.31 2.03 6.39
CA LYS A 109 -11.78 3.41 6.29
C LYS A 109 -10.50 3.46 5.47
N TYR A 110 -9.57 2.54 5.68
CA TYR A 110 -8.33 2.49 4.89
C TYR A 110 -8.58 2.10 3.43
N ARG A 111 -9.46 1.14 3.16
CA ARG A 111 -9.86 0.80 1.79
C ARG A 111 -10.45 2.00 1.06
N ASN A 112 -11.39 2.71 1.69
CA ASN A 112 -12.04 3.89 1.10
C ASN A 112 -11.07 5.06 0.95
N LEU A 113 -10.05 5.15 1.80
CA LEU A 113 -8.95 6.09 1.63
C LEU A 113 -8.13 5.73 0.38
N LEU A 114 -7.69 4.47 0.26
CA LEU A 114 -6.86 3.99 -0.85
C LEU A 114 -7.57 4.10 -2.20
N GLN A 115 -8.88 3.85 -2.26
CA GLN A 115 -9.71 4.05 -3.46
C GLN A 115 -9.67 5.47 -4.03
N LYS A 116 -9.27 6.48 -3.23
CA LYS A 116 -9.11 7.86 -3.73
C LYS A 116 -7.81 8.05 -4.50
N PHE A 117 -6.82 7.18 -4.29
CA PHE A 117 -5.47 7.30 -4.83
C PHE A 117 -5.07 6.15 -5.76
N TYR A 118 -5.72 4.99 -5.67
CA TYR A 118 -5.36 3.81 -6.44
C TYR A 118 -6.60 3.07 -6.94
N THR A 119 -6.43 2.33 -8.03
CA THR A 119 -7.40 1.32 -8.45
C THR A 119 -7.46 0.23 -7.37
N VAL A 120 -8.62 0.05 -6.75
CA VAL A 120 -8.84 -1.01 -5.75
C VAL A 120 -9.82 -2.03 -6.28
N ILE A 121 -9.40 -3.29 -6.36
CA ILE A 121 -10.26 -4.42 -6.70
C ILE A 121 -10.60 -5.24 -5.45
N LEU A 122 -11.73 -5.92 -5.46
CA LEU A 122 -12.11 -6.87 -4.41
C LEU A 122 -11.89 -8.29 -4.92
N MET A 123 -11.21 -9.12 -4.14
CA MET A 123 -10.86 -10.50 -4.48
C MET A 123 -11.33 -11.46 -3.39
N ASP A 124 -11.72 -12.67 -3.77
CA ASP A 124 -12.11 -13.69 -2.80
C ASP A 124 -10.94 -14.07 -1.88
N ASN A 125 -11.22 -14.30 -0.59
CA ASN A 125 -10.21 -14.53 0.45
C ASN A 125 -9.22 -15.67 0.12
N LYS A 126 -9.69 -16.69 -0.61
CA LYS A 126 -8.86 -17.83 -1.04
C LYS A 126 -7.68 -17.42 -1.93
N MET A 127 -7.75 -16.25 -2.58
CA MET A 127 -6.73 -15.75 -3.52
C MET A 127 -5.66 -14.86 -2.85
N ILE A 128 -5.83 -14.50 -1.56
CA ILE A 128 -4.92 -13.60 -0.83
C ILE A 128 -4.08 -14.34 0.22
N LYS A 129 -4.36 -15.62 0.47
CA LYS A 129 -3.62 -16.45 1.43
C LYS A 129 -2.12 -16.53 1.09
N TYR A 130 -1.32 -16.60 2.16
CA TYR A 130 0.15 -16.60 2.17
C TYR A 130 0.77 -17.83 1.52
#